data_AF-A0AAW1XKD7-F1
#
_entry.id   AF-A0AAW1XKD7-F1
#
_cell.length_a   1.000
_cell.length_b   1.000
_cell.length_c   1.000
_cell.angle_alpha   90.00
_cell.angle_beta   90.00
_cell.angle_gamma   90.00
#
_symmetry.space_group_name_H-M   'P 1'
#
loop_
_entity.id
_entity.type
_entity.pdbx_description
1 polymer ?
#
loop_
_entity_poly.entity_id
_entity_poly.type
_entity_poly.pdbx_seq_one_letter_code
_entity_poly.pdbx_strand_id
1 'polypeptide(L)'
;MATTVTFLFYFSIVSSFFISSNAGRKLLDSESVSTSGASNLTYVCDPSRYSNLGLDMSDFAFCDSKLPYDVRAKDLVDRMTLTEKVKQLGNKAVGVPRLGLPKYEWWSEALHGVSNVGPGTYFDDVIPGATSFPLLFSPQQRSTSPCGRRLVRLFQQKQEPLRDPRWGRATETPGEDPYVVGAYASNYVRGLQDVEGTENVTDLNSRPLKVSSCCKHYAAYDVDDWLGVDRYHFDAKVTEQDMSETFLKPFEMCIKDGDVSSIMCSYNKVNGIPTCADPKLLKDTIRGDWDLHGYGSNIVSDCDSLEVMVNGHKWLGDTGADAAAQALKAGLDLDCGDYYPNFTETAVKDGKVKVKEIDRSLNQLYVVLLRLGFFDGNPIYNSLGKKDVCSQEHIELAREAAKEGIVLLKNVNETLPFNSYKIKKLAIVGPHANATTAMIGNYAGIPCKFISPLDAFRNMVK
;
A
#
# COMPACT_ATOMS: atom_id res chain seq x y z
N MET A 1 -14.43 64.14 -11.00
CA MET A 1 -14.12 64.92 -9.77
C MET A 1 -14.43 64.04 -8.58
N ALA A 2 -13.59 64.12 -7.56
CA ALA A 2 -13.48 63.20 -6.43
C ALA A 2 -14.78 62.92 -5.66
N THR A 3 -14.94 61.67 -5.20
CA THR A 3 -15.62 61.36 -3.93
C THR A 3 -15.13 60.00 -3.39
N THR A 4 -14.21 60.11 -2.44
CA THR A 4 -14.13 59.40 -1.15
C THR A 4 -14.88 58.07 -0.99
N VAL A 5 -14.15 56.97 -0.81
CA VAL A 5 -14.64 55.76 -0.11
C VAL A 5 -13.68 55.45 1.03
N THR A 6 -14.25 55.48 2.22
CA THR A 6 -13.65 55.28 3.54
C THR A 6 -13.26 53.81 3.74
N PHE A 7 -12.00 53.54 4.05
CA PHE A 7 -11.53 52.25 4.58
C PHE A 7 -11.82 52.19 6.08
N LEU A 8 -12.67 51.26 6.50
CA LEU A 8 -12.85 50.86 7.90
C LEU A 8 -11.98 49.63 8.16
N PHE A 9 -10.88 49.85 8.88
CA PHE A 9 -10.12 48.80 9.56
C PHE A 9 -10.93 48.30 10.77
N TYR A 10 -11.28 47.02 10.80
CA TYR A 10 -11.61 46.32 12.03
C TYR A 10 -10.45 45.39 12.38
N PHE A 11 -9.66 45.81 13.37
CA PHE A 11 -8.76 44.95 14.14
C PHE A 11 -9.62 44.09 15.07
N SER A 12 -9.56 42.78 14.93
CA SER A 12 -9.86 41.85 16.02
C SER A 12 -8.59 41.06 16.32
N ILE A 13 -7.94 41.47 17.40
CA ILE A 13 -6.80 40.82 18.02
C ILE A 13 -7.34 39.62 18.79
N VAL A 14 -6.95 38.41 18.40
CA VAL A 14 -6.87 37.28 19.32
C VAL A 14 -5.43 36.79 19.30
N SER A 15 -4.75 37.13 20.39
CA SER A 15 -3.37 36.82 20.70
C SER A 15 -3.11 35.32 20.67
N SER A 16 -2.22 34.86 19.79
CA SER A 16 -1.50 33.61 19.97
C SER A 16 -0.09 33.93 20.44
N PHE A 17 0.15 33.73 21.73
CA PHE A 17 1.48 33.88 22.35
C PHE A 17 2.43 32.86 21.73
N PHE A 18 3.47 33.35 21.07
CA PHE A 18 4.73 32.63 20.90
C PHE A 18 5.44 32.61 22.26
N ILE A 19 5.46 31.46 22.91
CA ILE A 19 6.50 31.14 23.89
C ILE A 19 7.23 29.91 23.37
N SER A 20 8.44 30.17 22.87
CA SER A 20 9.51 29.19 22.78
C SER A 20 9.75 28.61 24.18
N SER A 21 9.29 27.38 24.42
CA SER A 21 9.83 26.55 25.49
C SER A 21 10.49 25.33 24.85
N ASN A 22 11.81 25.39 24.78
CA ASN A 22 12.69 24.24 24.85
C ASN A 22 12.27 23.41 26.08
N ALA A 23 11.48 22.37 25.85
CA ALA A 23 11.23 21.31 26.79
C ALA A 23 11.19 20.04 25.97
N GLY A 24 12.30 19.30 26.03
CA GLY A 24 12.43 18.00 25.39
C GLY A 24 11.23 17.14 25.77
N ARG A 25 10.40 16.82 24.77
CA ARG A 25 9.55 15.63 24.85
C ARG A 25 10.51 14.46 24.87
N LYS A 26 10.81 14.00 26.08
CA LYS A 26 11.24 12.63 26.32
C LYS A 26 10.33 11.74 25.48
N LEU A 27 10.91 11.15 24.45
CA LEU A 27 10.44 9.91 23.87
C LEU A 27 9.99 9.06 25.07
N LEU A 28 8.69 8.71 25.08
CA LEU A 28 8.26 7.59 25.89
C LEU A 28 9.15 6.44 25.44
N ASP A 29 10.00 6.00 26.36
CA ASP A 29 10.90 4.87 26.21
C ASP A 29 10.08 3.74 25.56
N SER A 30 10.27 3.56 24.25
CA SER A 30 10.30 2.20 23.75
C SER A 30 11.41 1.58 24.56
N GLU A 31 11.05 0.75 25.54
CA GLU A 31 12.01 -0.15 26.15
C GLU A 31 12.73 -0.81 24.98
N SER A 32 13.93 -0.33 24.73
CA SER A 32 14.95 -1.05 24.03
C SER A 32 15.16 -2.27 24.90
N VAL A 33 14.40 -3.31 24.60
CA VAL A 33 14.75 -4.64 25.06
C VAL A 33 16.13 -4.87 24.47
N SER A 34 17.14 -4.62 25.30
CA SER A 34 18.48 -5.13 25.11
C SER A 34 18.38 -6.64 25.24
N THR A 35 17.91 -7.30 24.18
CA THR A 35 18.12 -8.72 24.01
C THR A 35 19.59 -8.90 23.68
N SER A 36 20.42 -8.96 24.73
CA SER A 36 21.68 -9.68 24.68
C SER A 36 21.36 -11.10 24.18
N GLY A 37 21.57 -11.35 22.88
CA GLY A 37 21.33 -12.65 22.25
C GLY A 37 20.19 -12.72 21.23
N ALA A 38 19.88 -11.67 20.47
CA ALA A 38 18.99 -11.81 19.31
C ALA A 38 19.67 -12.70 18.25
N SER A 39 19.36 -14.00 18.27
CA SER A 39 19.58 -14.86 17.11
C SER A 39 18.90 -14.21 15.91
N ASN A 40 19.66 -13.97 14.84
CA ASN A 40 19.20 -13.34 13.61
C ASN A 40 18.30 -14.32 12.82
N LEU A 41 17.14 -14.66 13.39
CA LEU A 41 16.21 -15.64 12.85
C LEU A 41 15.50 -15.03 11.66
N THR A 42 15.78 -15.56 10.48
CA THR A 42 15.36 -14.93 9.21
C THR A 42 13.95 -15.34 8.76
N TYR A 43 13.47 -16.50 9.19
CA TYR A 43 12.13 -17.02 8.87
C TYR A 43 11.49 -17.74 10.07
N VAL A 44 10.20 -18.14 9.95
CA VAL A 44 9.45 -18.76 11.04
C VAL A 44 9.98 -20.17 11.33
N CYS A 45 10.02 -21.04 10.34
CA CYS A 45 10.41 -22.45 10.46
C CYS A 45 11.93 -22.67 10.43
N ASP A 46 12.65 -21.85 11.19
CA ASP A 46 14.10 -22.00 11.43
C ASP A 46 14.29 -22.89 12.67
N PRO A 47 15.01 -24.03 12.58
CA PRO A 47 15.23 -24.93 13.72
C PRO A 47 15.83 -24.21 14.95
N SER A 48 16.68 -23.20 14.74
CA SER A 48 17.28 -22.45 15.83
C SER A 48 16.26 -21.58 16.59
N ARG A 49 15.19 -21.12 15.93
CA ARG A 49 14.07 -20.41 16.58
C ARG A 49 13.40 -21.32 17.59
N TYR A 50 13.03 -22.52 17.17
CA TYR A 50 12.31 -23.48 18.01
C TYR A 50 13.19 -23.97 19.16
N SER A 51 14.47 -24.25 18.89
CA SER A 51 15.45 -24.56 19.94
C SER A 51 15.57 -23.44 20.99
N ASN A 52 15.59 -22.17 20.58
CA ASN A 52 15.68 -21.03 21.50
C ASN A 52 14.40 -20.84 22.33
N LEU A 53 13.26 -21.26 21.81
CA LEU A 53 11.96 -21.21 22.49
C LEU A 53 11.67 -22.45 23.34
N GLY A 54 12.54 -23.47 23.32
CA GLY A 54 12.30 -24.74 24.00
C GLY A 54 11.15 -25.56 23.38
N LEU A 55 10.92 -25.39 22.07
CA LEU A 55 9.89 -26.07 21.30
C LEU A 55 10.53 -27.06 20.32
N ASP A 56 9.82 -28.14 19.96
CA ASP A 56 10.22 -29.03 18.87
C ASP A 56 9.53 -28.59 17.58
N MET A 57 10.31 -28.21 16.57
CA MET A 57 9.76 -27.78 15.27
C MET A 57 8.98 -28.91 14.58
N SER A 58 9.34 -30.18 14.83
CA SER A 58 8.70 -31.33 14.19
C SER A 58 7.26 -31.58 14.67
N ASP A 59 6.86 -30.98 15.79
CA ASP A 59 5.48 -31.01 16.29
C ASP A 59 4.51 -30.13 15.47
N PHE A 60 5.03 -29.29 14.59
CA PHE A 60 4.28 -28.28 13.84
C PHE A 60 4.24 -28.61 12.35
N ALA A 61 3.11 -29.13 11.87
CA ALA A 61 2.95 -29.49 10.45
C ALA A 61 3.03 -28.26 9.54
N PHE A 62 2.69 -27.06 10.02
CA PHE A 62 2.92 -25.82 9.28
C PHE A 62 4.40 -25.54 8.95
N CYS A 63 5.36 -26.23 9.58
CA CYS A 63 6.78 -26.19 9.25
C CYS A 63 7.27 -27.33 8.35
N ASP A 64 6.41 -28.27 7.94
CA ASP A 64 6.77 -29.25 6.91
C ASP A 64 6.59 -28.63 5.51
N SER A 65 7.70 -28.27 4.87
CA SER A 65 7.73 -27.67 3.54
C SER A 65 7.28 -28.61 2.41
N LYS A 66 7.06 -29.91 2.69
CA LYS A 66 6.50 -30.87 1.72
C LYS A 66 4.98 -30.82 1.66
N LEU A 67 4.33 -30.20 2.65
CA LEU A 67 2.87 -30.07 2.67
C LEU A 67 2.41 -28.86 1.84
N PRO A 68 1.24 -28.97 1.19
CA PRO A 68 0.60 -27.83 0.51
C PRO A 68 0.38 -26.62 1.45
N TYR A 69 0.43 -25.41 0.90
CA TYR A 69 0.33 -24.18 1.70
C TYR A 69 -1.00 -24.05 2.44
N ASP A 70 -2.11 -24.48 1.85
CA ASP A 70 -3.44 -24.48 2.49
C ASP A 70 -3.47 -25.41 3.71
N VAL A 71 -2.85 -26.59 3.63
CA VAL A 71 -2.72 -27.53 4.75
C VAL A 71 -1.88 -26.94 5.87
N ARG A 72 -0.76 -26.29 5.53
CA ARG A 72 0.14 -25.63 6.48
C ARG A 72 -0.52 -24.45 7.18
N ALA A 73 -1.18 -23.57 6.42
CA ALA A 73 -1.92 -22.43 6.96
C ALA A 73 -3.03 -22.92 7.91
N LYS A 74 -3.76 -23.97 7.51
CA LYS A 74 -4.81 -24.56 8.34
C LYS A 74 -4.27 -25.12 9.66
N ASP A 75 -3.16 -25.87 9.64
CA ASP A 75 -2.54 -26.40 10.86
C ASP A 75 -2.15 -25.26 11.83
N LEU A 76 -1.56 -24.17 11.30
CA LEU A 76 -1.23 -23.00 12.12
C LEU A 76 -2.48 -22.36 12.75
N VAL A 77 -3.53 -22.15 11.95
CA VAL A 77 -4.78 -21.51 12.42
C VAL A 77 -5.54 -22.40 13.41
N ASP A 78 -5.62 -23.71 13.17
CA ASP A 78 -6.29 -24.67 14.06
C ASP A 78 -5.64 -24.71 15.45
N ARG A 79 -4.34 -24.44 15.55
CA ARG A 79 -3.59 -24.40 16.80
C ARG A 79 -3.81 -23.14 17.62
N MET A 80 -4.36 -22.08 17.03
CA MET A 80 -4.60 -20.80 17.73
C MET A 80 -5.89 -20.83 18.55
N THR A 81 -5.84 -20.23 19.73
CA THR A 81 -7.04 -19.87 20.49
C THR A 81 -7.80 -18.76 19.79
N LEU A 82 -9.08 -18.55 20.14
CA LEU A 82 -9.86 -17.43 19.59
C LEU A 82 -9.16 -16.08 19.80
N THR A 83 -8.66 -15.80 21.01
CA THR A 83 -7.99 -14.55 21.32
C THR A 83 -6.72 -14.36 20.49
N GLU A 84 -5.95 -15.43 20.25
CA GLU A 84 -4.78 -15.32 19.36
C GLU A 84 -5.18 -15.07 17.92
N LYS A 85 -6.22 -15.76 17.42
CA LYS A 85 -6.77 -15.58 16.06
C LYS A 85 -7.16 -14.13 15.81
N VAL A 86 -7.95 -13.52 16.71
CA VAL A 86 -8.40 -12.13 16.52
C VAL A 86 -7.25 -11.13 16.52
N LYS A 87 -6.17 -11.40 17.24
CA LYS A 87 -4.98 -10.53 17.27
C LYS A 87 -4.07 -10.66 16.04
N GLN A 88 -4.37 -11.56 15.11
CA GLN A 88 -3.70 -11.65 13.80
C GLN A 88 -4.51 -11.00 12.68
N LEU A 89 -5.74 -10.54 12.94
CA LEU A 89 -6.64 -9.94 11.95
C LEU A 89 -6.40 -8.43 11.72
N GLY A 90 -5.52 -7.80 12.50
CA GLY A 90 -5.11 -6.41 12.31
C GLY A 90 -3.80 -6.31 11.53
N ASN A 91 -3.50 -5.15 10.95
CA ASN A 91 -2.23 -4.93 10.24
C ASN A 91 -1.00 -5.16 11.14
N LYS A 92 -1.12 -4.82 12.44
CA LYS A 92 -0.14 -5.14 13.49
C LYS A 92 -0.39 -6.52 14.08
N ALA A 93 -0.09 -7.57 13.32
CA ALA A 93 -0.23 -8.94 13.81
C ALA A 93 0.77 -9.19 14.96
N VAL A 94 0.26 -9.54 16.14
CA VAL A 94 1.07 -9.62 17.36
C VAL A 94 1.89 -10.91 17.48
N GLY A 95 1.75 -11.83 16.52
CA GLY A 95 2.36 -13.15 16.54
C GLY A 95 1.74 -14.07 17.59
N VAL A 96 2.28 -15.28 17.70
CA VAL A 96 1.89 -16.29 18.69
C VAL A 96 3.17 -16.99 19.19
N PRO A 97 3.82 -16.46 20.25
CA PRO A 97 5.12 -16.96 20.71
C PRO A 97 5.14 -18.45 21.05
N ARG A 98 4.06 -19.00 21.62
CA ARG A 98 3.95 -20.44 21.94
C ARG A 98 3.92 -21.37 20.71
N LEU A 99 3.73 -20.81 19.52
CA LEU A 99 3.80 -21.50 18.24
C LEU A 99 5.08 -21.13 17.46
N GLY A 100 5.98 -20.35 18.05
CA GLY A 100 7.15 -19.81 17.33
C GLY A 100 6.81 -18.74 16.29
N LEU A 101 5.56 -18.28 16.21
CA LEU A 101 5.14 -17.27 15.23
C LEU A 101 5.51 -15.86 15.71
N PRO A 102 6.40 -15.13 15.02
CA PRO A 102 6.74 -13.75 15.37
C PRO A 102 5.64 -12.76 14.99
N LYS A 103 5.80 -11.51 15.45
CA LYS A 103 5.00 -10.37 14.98
C LYS A 103 5.18 -10.17 13.48
N TYR A 104 4.15 -9.65 12.81
CA TYR A 104 4.20 -9.27 11.41
C TYR A 104 3.45 -7.95 11.19
N GLU A 105 3.99 -7.07 10.35
CA GLU A 105 3.36 -5.81 9.99
C GLU A 105 2.93 -5.86 8.52
N TRP A 106 1.63 -5.80 8.29
CA TRP A 106 1.02 -5.84 6.96
C TRP A 106 1.06 -4.47 6.27
N TRP A 107 1.07 -3.36 7.01
CA TRP A 107 1.02 -2.03 6.43
C TRP A 107 2.42 -1.52 6.09
N SER A 108 2.87 -1.78 4.86
CA SER A 108 3.97 -1.02 4.23
C SER A 108 3.47 -0.26 2.99
N GLU A 109 4.31 0.62 2.45
CA GLU A 109 3.93 1.58 1.42
C GLU A 109 5.01 1.68 0.35
N ALA A 110 4.59 1.69 -0.92
CA ALA A 110 5.53 1.68 -2.03
C ALA A 110 4.97 2.12 -3.37
N LEU A 111 4.25 3.24 -3.35
CA LEU A 111 3.59 3.80 -4.52
C LEU A 111 4.54 4.04 -5.69
N HIS A 112 5.75 4.54 -5.43
CA HIS A 112 6.77 4.81 -6.45
C HIS A 112 8.19 4.56 -5.90
N GLY A 113 8.33 3.45 -5.15
CA GLY A 113 9.53 3.11 -4.37
C GLY A 113 9.20 3.00 -2.88
N VAL A 114 10.06 2.35 -2.09
CA VAL A 114 9.82 2.12 -0.65
C VAL A 114 9.56 3.46 0.04
N SER A 115 8.43 3.56 0.73
CA SER A 115 8.05 4.75 1.48
C SER A 115 8.42 4.64 2.96
N ASN A 116 8.50 5.79 3.63
CA ASN A 116 8.57 5.89 5.09
C ASN A 116 7.20 6.19 5.73
N VAL A 117 6.11 6.06 4.96
CA VAL A 117 4.74 6.20 5.45
C VAL A 117 4.26 4.87 6.04
N GLY A 118 3.63 4.94 7.21
CA GLY A 118 3.11 3.77 7.90
C GLY A 118 4.15 3.08 8.82
N PRO A 119 3.72 2.03 9.54
CA PRO A 119 4.53 1.34 10.55
C PRO A 119 5.44 0.22 10.00
N GLY A 120 5.27 -0.16 8.73
CA GLY A 120 5.94 -1.31 8.11
C GLY A 120 7.39 -1.05 7.72
N THR A 121 7.77 -1.51 6.52
CA THR A 121 9.18 -1.51 6.10
C THR A 121 9.70 -0.09 5.88
N TYR A 122 10.54 0.39 6.79
CA TYR A 122 11.41 1.55 6.60
C TYR A 122 12.85 1.08 6.45
N PHE A 123 13.63 1.83 5.70
CA PHE A 123 15.07 1.65 5.77
C PHE A 123 15.63 2.31 7.05
N ASP A 124 16.66 1.70 7.63
CA ASP A 124 17.32 2.16 8.86
C ASP A 124 18.57 3.01 8.56
N ASP A 125 19.31 3.37 9.60
CA ASP A 125 20.58 4.12 9.48
C ASP A 125 21.63 3.39 8.62
N VAL A 126 21.51 2.06 8.46
CA VAL A 126 22.40 1.26 7.62
C VAL A 126 22.05 1.46 6.15
N ILE A 127 20.78 1.64 5.79
CA ILE A 127 20.33 1.92 4.41
C ILE A 127 19.57 3.27 4.40
N PRO A 128 20.22 4.44 4.41
CA PRO A 128 19.53 5.70 4.67
C PRO A 128 18.62 6.21 3.54
N GLY A 129 18.45 5.45 2.45
CA GLY A 129 17.69 5.89 1.29
C GLY A 129 17.02 4.78 0.49
N ALA A 130 15.92 5.15 -0.16
CA ALA A 130 15.15 4.39 -1.11
C ALA A 130 15.42 4.85 -2.55
N THR A 131 15.29 3.96 -3.52
CA THR A 131 15.12 4.39 -4.91
C THR A 131 13.67 4.84 -5.09
N SER A 132 13.46 6.14 -5.29
CA SER A 132 12.17 6.73 -5.63
C SER A 132 12.09 6.99 -7.13
N PHE A 133 10.93 6.75 -7.70
CA PHE A 133 10.61 7.00 -9.10
C PHE A 133 9.78 8.27 -9.21
N PRO A 134 9.96 9.09 -10.25
CA PRO A 134 9.13 10.26 -10.43
C PRO A 134 7.67 9.85 -10.68
N LEU A 135 6.73 10.54 -10.02
CA LEU A 135 5.30 10.46 -10.29
C LEU A 135 5.01 11.15 -11.63
N LEU A 136 5.38 10.52 -12.75
CA LEU A 136 5.14 11.05 -14.08
C LEU A 136 4.13 10.18 -14.83
N PHE A 137 3.07 10.84 -15.25
CA PHE A 137 2.05 10.29 -16.13
C PHE A 137 2.64 10.09 -17.54
N SER A 138 2.88 8.86 -17.94
CA SER A 138 3.04 8.55 -19.36
C SER A 138 2.41 7.20 -19.70
N PRO A 139 1.37 7.18 -20.54
CA PRO A 139 0.82 5.95 -21.13
C PRO A 139 1.85 5.19 -21.98
N GLN A 140 3.02 5.79 -22.26
CA GLN A 140 4.07 5.22 -23.11
C GLN A 140 5.07 4.34 -22.36
N GLN A 141 4.95 4.12 -21.04
CA GLN A 141 5.71 3.05 -20.35
C GLN A 141 5.21 1.63 -20.70
N ARG A 142 4.42 1.50 -21.78
CA ARG A 142 3.52 0.39 -22.06
C ARG A 142 4.12 -0.88 -22.65
N SER A 143 5.44 -1.01 -22.88
CA SER A 143 5.89 -2.22 -23.60
C SER A 143 7.33 -2.69 -23.46
N THR A 144 8.25 -1.95 -22.83
CA THR A 144 9.69 -2.32 -22.95
C THR A 144 10.53 -2.13 -21.69
N SER A 145 10.03 -1.50 -20.63
CA SER A 145 10.90 -1.22 -19.49
C SER A 145 11.02 -2.41 -18.53
N PRO A 146 12.24 -2.85 -18.18
CA PRO A 146 12.50 -3.76 -17.06
C PRO A 146 12.06 -3.21 -15.69
N CYS A 147 11.55 -1.96 -15.62
CA CYS A 147 11.09 -1.27 -14.41
C CYS A 147 10.25 -2.13 -13.48
N GLY A 148 9.32 -2.92 -14.03
CA GLY A 148 8.49 -3.81 -13.22
C GLY A 148 9.34 -4.84 -12.48
N ARG A 149 10.25 -5.54 -13.16
CA ARG A 149 10.84 -6.81 -12.69
C ARG A 149 11.77 -6.69 -11.48
N ARG A 150 12.24 -5.49 -11.13
CA ARG A 150 13.37 -5.31 -10.18
C ARG A 150 13.02 -4.69 -8.84
N LEU A 151 11.76 -4.33 -8.60
CA LEU A 151 11.34 -3.78 -7.32
C LEU A 151 11.14 -4.89 -6.27
N VAL A 152 11.73 -4.72 -5.08
CA VAL A 152 11.74 -5.68 -3.97
C VAL A 152 11.00 -5.07 -2.78
N ARG A 153 10.05 -5.84 -2.22
CA ARG A 153 9.23 -5.65 -1.01
C ARG A 153 8.42 -4.36 -0.93
N LEU A 154 7.30 -4.29 -1.66
CA LEU A 154 6.45 -3.12 -1.82
C LEU A 154 4.94 -3.46 -1.85
N PHE A 155 4.14 -2.72 -1.07
CA PHE A 155 2.69 -2.70 -1.16
C PHE A 155 2.22 -1.43 -1.90
N GLN A 156 1.03 -1.54 -2.48
CA GLN A 156 0.12 -0.46 -2.88
C GLN A 156 0.35 0.16 -4.25
N GLN A 157 -0.77 0.30 -4.96
CA GLN A 157 -0.94 1.16 -6.14
C GLN A 157 -2.38 1.68 -6.13
N LYS A 158 -2.61 2.91 -6.59
CA LYS A 158 -3.98 3.40 -6.79
C LYS A 158 -4.47 3.14 -8.21
N GLN A 159 -5.61 2.47 -8.33
CA GLN A 159 -6.26 2.13 -9.60
C GLN A 159 -7.63 2.79 -9.80
N GLU A 160 -7.98 3.76 -8.97
CA GLU A 160 -9.17 4.58 -9.22
C GLU A 160 -8.89 5.53 -10.39
N PRO A 161 -9.74 5.54 -11.45
CA PRO A 161 -9.60 6.50 -12.53
C PRO A 161 -9.67 7.93 -11.99
N LEU A 162 -8.78 8.81 -12.45
CA LEU A 162 -8.82 10.24 -12.12
C LEU A 162 -10.03 10.90 -12.79
N ARG A 163 -11.21 10.85 -12.15
CA ARG A 163 -12.43 11.45 -12.69
C ARG A 163 -12.50 12.95 -12.47
N ASP A 164 -12.02 13.40 -11.32
CA ASP A 164 -12.01 14.82 -10.96
C ASP A 164 -10.57 15.33 -10.82
N PRO A 165 -10.13 16.28 -11.65
CA PRO A 165 -8.74 16.78 -11.62
C PRO A 165 -8.41 17.54 -10.32
N ARG A 166 -9.38 17.82 -9.46
CA ARG A 166 -9.18 18.49 -8.16
C ARG A 166 -8.85 17.53 -7.04
N TRP A 167 -8.96 16.22 -7.26
CA TRP A 167 -8.69 15.23 -6.23
C TRP A 167 -7.25 15.38 -5.70
N GLY A 168 -7.10 15.59 -4.39
CA GLY A 168 -5.81 15.86 -3.76
C GLY A 168 -4.79 14.72 -3.89
N ARG A 169 -5.25 13.53 -4.27
CA ARG A 169 -4.41 12.37 -4.52
C ARG A 169 -4.44 11.89 -5.97
N ALA A 170 -4.84 12.76 -6.90
CA ALA A 170 -4.80 12.52 -8.34
C ALA A 170 -3.42 12.07 -8.83
N THR A 171 -2.36 12.62 -8.22
CA THR A 171 -0.96 12.31 -8.51
C THR A 171 -0.55 10.87 -8.22
N GLU A 172 -1.36 10.12 -7.46
CA GLU A 172 -1.10 8.72 -7.14
C GLU A 172 -1.64 7.75 -8.21
N THR A 173 -2.43 8.25 -9.17
CA THR A 173 -3.09 7.44 -10.20
C THR A 173 -2.34 7.51 -11.53
N PRO A 174 -2.51 6.52 -12.43
CA PRO A 174 -1.95 6.58 -13.79
C PRO A 174 -2.84 7.34 -14.79
N GLY A 175 -3.84 8.11 -14.33
CA GLY A 175 -4.68 8.98 -15.16
C GLY A 175 -6.18 8.64 -15.12
N GLU A 176 -6.93 9.18 -16.07
CA GLU A 176 -8.41 9.15 -16.09
C GLU A 176 -9.02 7.99 -16.90
N ASP A 177 -8.24 7.33 -17.76
CA ASP A 177 -8.72 6.27 -18.65
C ASP A 177 -8.68 4.89 -17.97
N PRO A 178 -9.82 4.20 -17.79
CA PRO A 178 -9.88 2.91 -17.08
C PRO A 178 -8.97 1.83 -17.67
N TYR A 179 -8.78 1.80 -19.00
CA TYR A 179 -7.95 0.81 -19.65
C TYR A 179 -6.45 1.08 -19.46
N VAL A 180 -6.01 2.34 -19.52
CA VAL A 180 -4.64 2.74 -19.16
C VAL A 180 -4.38 2.41 -17.70
N VAL A 181 -5.31 2.70 -16.80
CA VAL A 181 -5.18 2.43 -15.37
C VAL A 181 -5.07 0.92 -15.10
N GLY A 182 -5.94 0.10 -15.70
CA GLY A 182 -5.87 -1.36 -15.56
C GLY A 182 -4.61 -1.97 -16.18
N ALA A 183 -4.15 -1.48 -17.33
CA ALA A 183 -2.91 -1.95 -17.95
C ALA A 183 -1.68 -1.59 -17.09
N TYR A 184 -1.64 -0.38 -16.53
CA TYR A 184 -0.60 0.03 -15.60
C TYR A 184 -0.60 -0.85 -14.35
N ALA A 185 -1.77 -1.08 -13.75
CA ALA A 185 -1.94 -1.92 -12.57
C ALA A 185 -1.39 -3.33 -12.79
N SER A 186 -1.79 -3.97 -13.90
CA SER A 186 -1.38 -5.33 -14.24
C SER A 186 0.13 -5.48 -14.37
N ASN A 187 0.79 -4.53 -15.04
CA ASN A 187 2.25 -4.54 -15.22
C ASN A 187 2.99 -4.24 -13.92
N TYR A 188 2.50 -3.30 -13.10
CA TYR A 188 3.11 -2.96 -11.83
C TYR A 188 3.02 -4.13 -10.84
N VAL A 189 1.85 -4.76 -10.74
CA VAL A 189 1.62 -5.94 -9.91
C VAL A 189 2.55 -7.08 -10.32
N ARG A 190 2.59 -7.46 -11.61
CA ARG A 190 3.52 -8.50 -12.08
C ARG A 190 4.97 -8.16 -11.76
N GLY A 191 5.37 -6.90 -11.96
CA GLY A 191 6.71 -6.44 -11.63
C GLY A 191 7.11 -6.63 -10.16
N LEU A 192 6.21 -6.27 -9.25
CA LEU A 192 6.43 -6.41 -7.81
C LEU A 192 6.40 -7.87 -7.34
N GLN A 193 5.47 -8.65 -7.86
CA GLN A 193 5.11 -9.95 -7.29
C GLN A 193 5.86 -11.12 -7.92
N ASP A 194 6.12 -11.07 -9.22
CA ASP A 194 6.59 -12.25 -9.95
C ASP A 194 8.03 -12.59 -9.57
N VAL A 195 8.25 -13.88 -9.32
CA VAL A 195 9.58 -14.46 -9.22
C VAL A 195 9.95 -14.97 -10.60
N GLU A 196 11.08 -14.48 -11.12
CA GLU A 196 11.58 -14.85 -12.45
C GLU A 196 11.69 -16.38 -12.61
N GLY A 197 11.11 -16.90 -13.68
CA GLY A 197 11.07 -18.34 -13.97
C GLY A 197 9.93 -19.10 -13.31
N THR A 198 9.01 -18.42 -12.61
CA THR A 198 7.82 -19.02 -11.98
C THR A 198 6.50 -18.47 -12.55
N GLU A 199 6.54 -17.86 -13.73
CA GLU A 199 5.39 -17.20 -14.35
C GLU A 199 4.33 -18.21 -14.83
N ASN A 200 4.75 -19.43 -15.18
CA ASN A 200 3.87 -20.50 -15.66
C ASN A 200 3.75 -21.60 -14.60
N VAL A 201 2.82 -21.43 -13.67
CA VAL A 201 2.48 -22.44 -12.66
C VAL A 201 1.07 -22.98 -12.87
N THR A 202 0.87 -24.26 -12.55
CA THR A 202 -0.44 -24.93 -12.67
C THR A 202 -1.40 -24.55 -11.55
N ASP A 203 -0.89 -24.23 -10.36
CA ASP A 203 -1.67 -23.76 -9.23
C ASP A 203 -1.12 -22.40 -8.75
N LEU A 204 -1.88 -21.35 -9.01
CA LEU A 204 -1.54 -19.98 -8.65
C LEU A 204 -1.43 -19.79 -7.12
N ASN A 205 -2.11 -20.60 -6.31
CA ASN A 205 -2.00 -20.52 -4.85
C ASN A 205 -0.65 -21.05 -4.34
N SER A 206 0.05 -21.85 -5.14
CA SER A 206 1.40 -22.34 -4.85
C SER A 206 2.51 -21.48 -5.46
N ARG A 207 2.15 -20.48 -6.29
CA ARG A 207 3.11 -19.60 -6.95
C ARG A 207 3.88 -18.79 -5.90
N PRO A 208 5.23 -18.86 -5.87
CA PRO A 208 6.01 -18.04 -4.96
C PRO A 208 5.86 -16.56 -5.31
N LEU A 209 5.93 -15.73 -4.28
CA LEU A 209 5.83 -14.28 -4.40
C LEU A 209 7.16 -13.64 -4.02
N LYS A 210 7.61 -12.70 -4.84
CA LYS A 210 8.68 -11.76 -4.48
C LYS A 210 8.17 -10.77 -3.43
N VAL A 211 6.96 -10.26 -3.67
CA VAL A 211 6.18 -9.43 -2.75
C VAL A 211 4.69 -9.68 -2.95
N SER A 212 3.87 -9.35 -1.95
CA SER A 212 2.43 -9.25 -2.09
C SER A 212 2.06 -7.81 -2.50
N SER A 213 1.46 -7.63 -3.68
CA SER A 213 0.94 -6.32 -4.11
C SER A 213 -0.52 -6.16 -3.69
N CYS A 214 -0.96 -4.92 -3.61
CA CYS A 214 -2.33 -4.57 -3.24
C CYS A 214 -2.87 -3.50 -4.20
N CYS A 215 -3.96 -3.81 -4.91
CA CYS A 215 -4.68 -2.82 -5.71
C CYS A 215 -5.72 -2.10 -4.84
N LYS A 216 -5.76 -0.77 -4.92
CA LYS A 216 -6.57 0.08 -4.05
C LYS A 216 -7.12 1.33 -4.77
N HIS A 217 -8.18 1.96 -4.31
CA HIS A 217 -9.02 1.60 -3.16
C HIS A 217 -10.38 1.20 -3.70
N TYR A 218 -10.73 -0.07 -3.57
CA TYR A 218 -11.91 -0.67 -4.15
C TYR A 218 -13.18 -0.29 -3.37
N ALA A 219 -14.14 0.45 -3.90
CA ALA A 219 -14.17 1.05 -5.24
C ALA A 219 -14.85 2.44 -5.22
N ALA A 220 -14.75 3.15 -6.35
CA ALA A 220 -15.34 4.46 -6.57
C ALA A 220 -14.90 5.48 -5.50
N TYR A 221 -13.60 5.49 -5.24
CA TYR A 221 -12.93 6.39 -4.31
C TYR A 221 -12.07 7.41 -5.06
N ASP A 222 -12.62 8.60 -5.30
CA ASP A 222 -11.96 9.68 -6.06
C ASP A 222 -12.12 11.08 -5.44
N VAL A 223 -12.46 11.14 -4.14
CA VAL A 223 -12.61 12.40 -3.37
C VAL A 223 -11.89 12.29 -2.04
N ASP A 224 -11.17 13.35 -1.63
CA ASP A 224 -10.60 13.46 -0.27
C ASP A 224 -11.41 14.40 0.62
N ASP A 225 -11.60 15.64 0.19
CA ASP A 225 -12.42 16.65 0.85
C ASP A 225 -12.81 17.71 -0.19
N TRP A 226 -14.10 17.72 -0.57
CA TRP A 226 -14.62 18.66 -1.55
C TRP A 226 -16.02 19.13 -1.19
N LEU A 227 -16.23 20.45 -1.20
CA LEU A 227 -17.50 21.11 -0.83
C LEU A 227 -18.08 20.65 0.53
N GLY A 228 -17.21 20.37 1.51
CA GLY A 228 -17.61 19.96 2.84
C GLY A 228 -18.00 18.48 2.95
N VAL A 229 -17.71 17.68 1.92
CA VAL A 229 -17.82 16.22 1.95
C VAL A 229 -16.42 15.63 1.91
N ASP A 230 -15.99 15.08 3.03
CA ASP A 230 -14.74 14.33 3.12
C ASP A 230 -14.95 12.85 2.78
N ARG A 231 -13.84 12.15 2.52
CA ARG A 231 -13.80 10.73 2.18
C ARG A 231 -14.40 9.79 3.23
N TYR A 232 -14.47 10.20 4.48
CA TYR A 232 -15.02 9.40 5.58
C TYR A 232 -16.55 9.51 5.68
N HIS A 233 -17.14 10.48 4.99
CA HIS A 233 -18.59 10.68 4.90
C HIS A 233 -19.14 10.55 3.48
N PHE A 234 -18.26 10.35 2.50
CA PHE A 234 -18.60 10.27 1.09
C PHE A 234 -19.44 9.02 0.75
N ASP A 235 -20.51 9.22 0.00
CA ASP A 235 -21.39 8.18 -0.53
C ASP A 235 -21.50 8.36 -2.04
N ALA A 236 -20.69 7.60 -2.77
CA ALA A 236 -20.64 7.62 -4.22
C ALA A 236 -21.97 7.08 -4.78
N LYS A 237 -22.68 7.91 -5.54
CA LYS A 237 -23.90 7.51 -6.27
C LYS A 237 -23.51 7.16 -7.69
N VAL A 238 -23.43 5.86 -7.96
CA VAL A 238 -22.85 5.34 -9.21
C VAL A 238 -23.82 4.35 -9.85
N THR A 239 -24.04 4.49 -11.14
CA THR A 239 -24.87 3.54 -11.90
C THR A 239 -24.15 2.20 -12.05
N GLU A 240 -24.89 1.10 -12.24
CA GLU A 240 -24.25 -0.20 -12.50
C GLU A 240 -23.39 -0.18 -13.77
N GLN A 241 -23.79 0.62 -14.76
CA GLN A 241 -23.02 0.83 -15.99
C GLN A 241 -21.67 1.47 -15.68
N ASP A 242 -21.65 2.60 -14.98
CA ASP A 242 -20.39 3.29 -14.63
C ASP A 242 -19.52 2.42 -13.71
N MET A 243 -20.14 1.69 -12.77
CA MET A 243 -19.39 0.72 -11.96
C MET A 243 -18.65 -0.28 -12.87
N SER A 244 -19.35 -0.91 -13.82
CA SER A 244 -18.73 -1.92 -14.69
C SER A 244 -17.74 -1.33 -15.71
N GLU A 245 -18.07 -0.21 -16.34
CA GLU A 245 -17.30 0.34 -17.47
C GLU A 245 -16.11 1.19 -17.00
N THR A 246 -16.18 1.81 -15.82
CA THR A 246 -15.15 2.74 -15.34
C THR A 246 -14.50 2.32 -14.04
N PHE A 247 -15.25 2.18 -12.95
CA PHE A 247 -14.65 2.06 -11.61
C PHE A 247 -14.08 0.67 -11.34
N LEU A 248 -14.75 -0.38 -11.80
CA LEU A 248 -14.37 -1.76 -11.55
C LEU A 248 -13.36 -2.30 -12.57
N LYS A 249 -13.31 -1.72 -13.78
CA LYS A 249 -12.48 -2.25 -14.87
C LYS A 249 -10.98 -2.34 -14.52
N PRO A 250 -10.35 -1.35 -13.87
CA PRO A 250 -8.95 -1.45 -13.47
C PRO A 250 -8.68 -2.56 -12.45
N PHE A 251 -9.62 -2.83 -11.54
CA PHE A 251 -9.50 -3.88 -10.54
C PHE A 251 -9.70 -5.27 -11.15
N GLU A 252 -10.65 -5.42 -12.08
CA GLU A 252 -10.80 -6.66 -12.84
C GLU A 252 -9.48 -7.03 -13.54
N MET A 253 -8.85 -6.07 -14.22
CA MET A 253 -7.55 -6.28 -14.88
C MET A 253 -6.45 -6.57 -13.86
N CYS A 254 -6.42 -5.84 -12.74
CA CYS A 254 -5.45 -6.09 -11.68
C CYS A 254 -5.51 -7.54 -11.16
N ILE A 255 -6.71 -8.12 -11.06
CA ILE A 255 -6.88 -9.51 -10.63
C ILE A 255 -6.57 -10.48 -11.77
N LYS A 256 -7.29 -10.39 -12.88
CA LYS A 256 -7.22 -11.39 -13.97
C LYS A 256 -5.92 -11.33 -14.76
N ASP A 257 -5.43 -10.13 -15.04
CA ASP A 257 -4.22 -9.92 -15.84
C ASP A 257 -3.00 -9.74 -14.93
N GLY A 258 -3.16 -9.05 -13.79
CA GLY A 258 -2.07 -8.76 -12.85
C GLY A 258 -1.72 -9.89 -11.89
N ASP A 259 -2.65 -10.82 -11.61
CA ASP A 259 -2.47 -11.89 -10.62
C ASP A 259 -2.23 -11.36 -9.19
N VAL A 260 -2.90 -10.26 -8.82
CA VAL A 260 -2.66 -9.56 -7.55
C VAL A 260 -2.98 -10.44 -6.34
N SER A 261 -2.14 -10.38 -5.30
CA SER A 261 -2.34 -11.14 -4.08
C SER A 261 -3.19 -10.42 -3.02
N SER A 262 -3.56 -9.16 -3.25
CA SER A 262 -4.38 -8.37 -2.32
C SER A 262 -5.21 -7.28 -3.01
N ILE A 263 -6.39 -7.00 -2.46
CA ILE A 263 -7.23 -5.83 -2.81
C ILE A 263 -7.56 -5.06 -1.53
N MET A 264 -7.49 -3.73 -1.57
CA MET A 264 -7.90 -2.90 -0.44
C MET A 264 -9.25 -2.26 -0.70
N CYS A 265 -10.21 -2.45 0.21
CA CYS A 265 -11.48 -1.73 0.15
C CYS A 265 -11.33 -0.28 0.65
N SER A 266 -12.17 0.62 0.15
CA SER A 266 -12.10 2.07 0.41
C SER A 266 -12.86 2.53 1.66
N TYR A 267 -12.68 3.81 2.03
CA TYR A 267 -13.44 4.44 3.12
C TYR A 267 -14.91 4.68 2.80
N ASN A 268 -15.22 5.05 1.55
CA ASN A 268 -16.52 5.59 1.17
C ASN A 268 -17.62 4.51 1.15
N LYS A 269 -18.85 4.99 1.04
CA LYS A 269 -19.96 4.15 0.61
C LYS A 269 -20.10 4.19 -0.91
N VAL A 270 -20.62 3.11 -1.48
CA VAL A 270 -21.17 3.09 -2.84
C VAL A 270 -22.64 2.77 -2.73
N ASN A 271 -23.48 3.65 -3.27
CA ASN A 271 -24.94 3.52 -3.26
C ASN A 271 -25.51 3.21 -1.86
N GLY A 272 -24.92 3.80 -0.82
CA GLY A 272 -25.35 3.67 0.56
C GLY A 272 -24.74 2.52 1.37
N ILE A 273 -23.83 1.71 0.82
CA ILE A 273 -23.18 0.59 1.51
C ILE A 273 -21.66 0.84 1.60
N PRO A 274 -21.01 0.74 2.78
CA PRO A 274 -19.56 0.81 2.90
C PRO A 274 -18.88 -0.29 2.10
N THR A 275 -17.87 0.05 1.31
CA THR A 275 -17.23 -0.91 0.39
C THR A 275 -16.59 -2.09 1.12
N CYS A 276 -16.04 -1.86 2.32
CA CYS A 276 -15.49 -2.90 3.19
C CYS A 276 -16.53 -3.86 3.81
N ALA A 277 -17.82 -3.56 3.68
CA ALA A 277 -18.92 -4.39 4.20
C ALA A 277 -19.94 -4.80 3.12
N ASP A 278 -19.61 -4.59 1.84
CA ASP A 278 -20.49 -4.93 0.73
C ASP A 278 -20.18 -6.35 0.19
N PRO A 279 -21.04 -7.36 0.43
CA PRO A 279 -20.82 -8.71 -0.09
C PRO A 279 -20.89 -8.79 -1.61
N LYS A 280 -21.64 -7.92 -2.30
CA LYS A 280 -21.70 -7.89 -3.77
C LYS A 280 -20.33 -7.52 -4.32
N LEU A 281 -19.69 -6.51 -3.73
CA LEU A 281 -18.37 -6.06 -4.15
C LEU A 281 -17.25 -7.03 -3.75
N LEU A 282 -17.25 -7.53 -2.51
CA LEU A 282 -16.14 -8.33 -1.99
C LEU A 282 -16.28 -9.83 -2.29
N LYS A 283 -17.37 -10.45 -1.88
CA LYS A 283 -17.55 -11.89 -2.03
C LYS A 283 -17.99 -12.27 -3.44
N ASP A 284 -18.98 -11.58 -3.98
CA ASP A 284 -19.58 -11.99 -5.25
C ASP A 284 -18.71 -11.52 -6.44
N THR A 285 -18.25 -10.28 -6.46
CA THR A 285 -17.43 -9.75 -7.57
C THR A 285 -15.96 -10.16 -7.48
N ILE A 286 -15.23 -9.74 -6.43
CA ILE A 286 -13.78 -10.01 -6.32
C ILE A 286 -13.50 -11.52 -6.25
N ARG A 287 -14.21 -12.25 -5.39
CA ARG A 287 -13.94 -13.67 -5.14
C ARG A 287 -14.74 -14.61 -6.03
N GLY A 288 -15.94 -14.20 -6.48
CA GLY A 288 -16.78 -15.00 -7.37
C GLY A 288 -16.43 -14.75 -8.83
N ASP A 289 -16.85 -13.61 -9.37
CA ASP A 289 -16.79 -13.31 -10.80
C ASP A 289 -15.36 -13.15 -11.34
N TRP A 290 -14.45 -12.63 -10.51
CA TRP A 290 -13.06 -12.39 -10.90
C TRP A 290 -12.08 -13.43 -10.38
N ASP A 291 -12.55 -14.32 -9.49
CA ASP A 291 -11.76 -15.40 -8.89
C ASP A 291 -10.41 -14.92 -8.35
N LEU A 292 -10.42 -14.00 -7.37
CA LEU A 292 -9.23 -13.63 -6.60
C LEU A 292 -8.71 -14.84 -5.81
N HIS A 293 -7.97 -15.71 -6.50
CA HIS A 293 -7.21 -16.85 -6.03
C HIS A 293 -7.81 -17.56 -4.83
N GLY A 294 -8.92 -18.31 -4.99
CA GLY A 294 -9.50 -19.23 -3.99
C GLY A 294 -9.06 -19.05 -2.52
N TYR A 295 -7.83 -19.51 -2.18
CA TYR A 295 -7.24 -19.46 -0.83
C TYR A 295 -5.87 -18.74 -0.69
N GLY A 296 -5.38 -18.01 -1.70
CA GLY A 296 -4.02 -17.48 -1.75
C GLY A 296 -3.89 -15.95 -1.80
N SER A 297 -4.96 -15.21 -1.55
CA SER A 297 -5.01 -13.74 -1.61
C SER A 297 -5.92 -13.16 -0.54
N ASN A 298 -5.74 -11.89 -0.19
CA ASN A 298 -6.52 -11.25 0.88
C ASN A 298 -7.22 -9.96 0.45
N ILE A 299 -8.32 -9.64 1.12
CA ILE A 299 -8.98 -8.34 1.04
C ILE A 299 -8.69 -7.60 2.36
N VAL A 300 -8.15 -6.39 2.27
CA VAL A 300 -7.74 -5.54 3.40
C VAL A 300 -8.54 -4.24 3.44
N SER A 301 -8.75 -3.66 4.62
CA SER A 301 -9.34 -2.31 4.73
C SER A 301 -8.30 -1.20 4.52
N ASP A 302 -8.74 -0.04 4.03
CA ASP A 302 -7.95 1.19 4.20
C ASP A 302 -7.94 1.60 5.69
N CYS A 303 -6.98 2.39 6.13
CA CYS A 303 -6.63 2.60 7.54
C CYS A 303 -7.27 3.85 8.17
N ASP A 304 -8.39 3.83 8.89
CA ASP A 304 -9.14 2.73 9.53
C ASP A 304 -10.61 2.72 9.05
N SER A 305 -10.93 1.93 8.01
CA SER A 305 -12.23 1.98 7.34
C SER A 305 -13.35 1.40 8.18
N LEU A 306 -13.05 0.44 9.07
CA LEU A 306 -14.03 -0.13 9.98
C LEU A 306 -14.43 0.89 11.04
N GLU A 307 -13.46 1.69 11.52
CA GLU A 307 -13.78 2.86 12.33
C GLU A 307 -14.69 3.83 11.59
N VAL A 308 -14.37 4.14 10.33
CA VAL A 308 -15.15 5.06 9.51
C VAL A 308 -16.58 4.56 9.28
N MET A 309 -16.82 3.25 9.15
CA MET A 309 -18.17 2.69 9.08
C MET A 309 -19.03 3.06 10.30
N VAL A 310 -18.44 3.03 11.49
CA VAL A 310 -19.12 3.26 12.77
C VAL A 310 -19.20 4.76 13.11
N ASN A 311 -18.06 5.43 13.10
CA ASN A 311 -17.92 6.79 13.63
C ASN A 311 -18.22 7.87 12.57
N GLY A 312 -17.77 7.64 11.33
CA GLY A 312 -17.96 8.56 10.20
C GLY A 312 -19.33 8.39 9.56
N HIS A 313 -19.52 7.28 8.84
CA HIS A 313 -20.76 6.97 8.13
C HIS A 313 -21.95 6.76 9.04
N LYS A 314 -21.73 6.30 10.28
CA LYS A 314 -22.76 5.86 11.22
C LYS A 314 -23.78 4.93 10.55
N TRP A 315 -23.27 4.05 9.68
CA TRP A 315 -24.01 3.49 8.55
C TRP A 315 -25.37 2.88 8.96
N LEU A 316 -25.40 2.07 10.02
CA LEU A 316 -26.62 1.48 10.58
C LEU A 316 -26.74 1.72 12.10
N GLY A 317 -26.01 2.70 12.64
CA GLY A 317 -25.83 2.84 14.09
C GLY A 317 -25.08 1.66 14.71
N ASP A 318 -24.19 1.04 13.94
CA ASP A 318 -23.44 -0.16 14.31
C ASP A 318 -22.54 0.06 15.53
N THR A 319 -22.42 -0.95 16.38
CA THR A 319 -21.30 -1.03 17.33
C THR A 319 -20.04 -1.52 16.63
N GLY A 320 -18.88 -1.40 17.26
CA GLY A 320 -17.63 -1.99 16.72
C GLY A 320 -17.73 -3.50 16.46
N ALA A 321 -18.49 -4.23 17.27
CA ALA A 321 -18.74 -5.66 17.06
C ALA A 321 -19.67 -5.93 15.87
N ASP A 322 -20.64 -5.05 15.59
CA ASP A 322 -21.50 -5.15 14.40
C ASP A 322 -20.69 -4.89 13.13
N ALA A 323 -19.84 -3.85 13.13
CA ALA A 323 -18.97 -3.54 12.00
C ALA A 323 -17.99 -4.68 11.69
N ALA A 324 -17.31 -5.21 12.72
CA ALA A 324 -16.41 -6.34 12.56
C ALA A 324 -17.12 -7.59 12.01
N ALA A 325 -18.32 -7.90 12.50
CA ALA A 325 -19.11 -9.03 12.03
C ALA A 325 -19.58 -8.86 10.58
N GLN A 326 -20.02 -7.65 10.21
CA GLN A 326 -20.49 -7.36 8.85
C GLN A 326 -19.35 -7.45 7.84
N ALA A 327 -18.19 -6.84 8.12
CA ALA A 327 -17.03 -6.87 7.24
C ALA A 327 -16.48 -8.30 7.04
N LEU A 328 -16.36 -9.10 8.12
CA LEU A 328 -15.91 -10.50 8.02
C LEU A 328 -16.86 -11.35 7.15
N LYS A 329 -18.17 -11.15 7.31
CA LYS A 329 -19.18 -11.84 6.50
C LYS A 329 -19.16 -11.40 5.04
N ALA A 330 -18.94 -10.12 4.79
CA ALA A 330 -18.85 -9.55 3.45
C ALA A 330 -17.62 -10.08 2.68
N GLY A 331 -16.55 -10.46 3.39
CA GLY A 331 -15.37 -11.09 2.78
C GLY A 331 -14.05 -10.36 3.05
N LEU A 332 -14.05 -9.35 3.91
CA LEU A 332 -12.85 -8.64 4.35
C LEU A 332 -12.03 -9.53 5.29
N ASP A 333 -10.75 -9.74 4.98
CA ASP A 333 -9.89 -10.68 5.71
C ASP A 333 -8.98 -10.00 6.73
N LEU A 334 -8.55 -8.78 6.45
CA LEU A 334 -7.60 -8.03 7.27
C LEU A 334 -8.09 -6.61 7.51
N ASP A 335 -7.96 -6.15 8.75
CA ASP A 335 -8.24 -4.78 9.14
C ASP A 335 -6.94 -3.97 9.23
N CYS A 336 -6.79 -2.92 8.42
CA CYS A 336 -5.79 -1.90 8.69
C CYS A 336 -6.27 -0.97 9.81
N GLY A 337 -6.20 -1.46 11.03
CA GLY A 337 -6.79 -0.78 12.16
C GLY A 337 -6.86 -1.69 13.37
N ASP A 338 -7.58 -1.23 14.38
CA ASP A 338 -7.72 -1.95 15.64
C ASP A 338 -9.13 -2.52 15.84
N TYR A 339 -10.03 -2.39 14.86
CA TYR A 339 -11.42 -2.85 14.99
C TYR A 339 -11.53 -4.36 15.02
N TYR A 340 -10.91 -5.08 14.08
CA TYR A 340 -10.89 -6.55 14.15
C TYR A 340 -10.21 -7.05 15.43
N PRO A 341 -8.99 -6.60 15.80
CA PRO A 341 -8.33 -7.01 17.04
C PRO A 341 -9.10 -6.73 18.33
N ASN A 342 -9.94 -5.69 18.37
CA ASN A 342 -10.63 -5.26 19.60
C ASN A 342 -12.08 -5.76 19.71
N PHE A 343 -12.78 -5.91 18.59
CA PHE A 343 -14.23 -6.19 18.62
C PHE A 343 -14.63 -7.58 18.12
N THR A 344 -13.77 -8.28 17.37
CA THR A 344 -14.13 -9.59 16.79
C THR A 344 -14.41 -10.65 17.85
N GLU A 345 -13.67 -10.67 18.96
CA GLU A 345 -13.91 -11.65 20.03
C GLU A 345 -15.30 -11.45 20.65
N THR A 346 -15.71 -10.20 20.87
CA THR A 346 -17.06 -9.85 21.33
C THR A 346 -18.10 -10.25 20.30
N ALA A 347 -17.87 -9.98 19.01
CA ALA A 347 -18.77 -10.38 17.93
C ALA A 347 -18.99 -11.91 17.89
N VAL A 348 -17.98 -12.71 18.20
CA VAL A 348 -18.12 -14.18 18.31
C VAL A 348 -18.94 -14.56 19.54
N LYS A 349 -18.64 -13.97 20.71
CA LYS A 349 -19.36 -14.24 21.97
C LYS A 349 -20.85 -13.87 21.88
N ASP A 350 -21.17 -12.80 21.15
CA ASP A 350 -22.53 -12.35 20.89
C ASP A 350 -23.24 -13.18 19.79
N GLY A 351 -22.55 -14.16 19.17
CA GLY A 351 -23.11 -14.98 18.09
C GLY A 351 -23.27 -14.23 16.76
N LYS A 352 -22.68 -13.03 16.62
CA LYS A 352 -22.76 -12.21 15.41
C LYS A 352 -21.89 -12.76 14.29
N VAL A 353 -20.75 -13.38 14.59
CA VAL A 353 -19.87 -14.04 13.62
C VAL A 353 -19.41 -15.39 14.17
N LYS A 354 -19.14 -16.38 13.33
CA LYS A 354 -18.62 -17.67 13.79
C LYS A 354 -17.10 -17.70 13.63
N VAL A 355 -16.45 -18.60 14.36
CA VAL A 355 -14.98 -18.75 14.30
C VAL A 355 -14.53 -19.16 12.89
N LYS A 356 -15.36 -19.89 12.14
CA LYS A 356 -15.02 -20.30 10.77
C LYS A 356 -14.79 -19.12 9.80
N GLU A 357 -15.46 -17.98 9.98
CA GLU A 357 -15.23 -16.79 9.15
C GLU A 357 -13.87 -16.15 9.46
N ILE A 358 -13.43 -16.23 10.73
CA ILE A 358 -12.08 -15.84 11.15
C ILE A 358 -11.05 -16.79 10.56
N ASP A 359 -11.30 -18.10 10.65
CA ASP A 359 -10.39 -19.14 10.14
C ASP A 359 -10.18 -19.01 8.64
N ARG A 360 -11.24 -18.73 7.87
CA ARG A 360 -11.14 -18.44 6.43
C ARG A 360 -10.18 -17.27 6.18
N SER A 361 -10.37 -16.17 6.91
CA SER A 361 -9.58 -14.94 6.72
C SER A 361 -8.11 -15.17 7.06
N LEU A 362 -7.82 -15.84 8.19
CA LEU A 362 -6.45 -16.16 8.59
C LEU A 362 -5.76 -17.16 7.66
N ASN A 363 -6.47 -18.18 7.18
CA ASN A 363 -5.89 -19.13 6.23
C ASN A 363 -5.39 -18.41 4.97
N GLN A 364 -6.16 -17.46 4.44
CA GLN A 364 -5.77 -16.68 3.27
C GLN A 364 -4.54 -15.80 3.53
N LEU A 365 -4.52 -15.13 4.68
CA LEU A 365 -3.37 -14.32 5.09
C LEU A 365 -2.10 -15.17 5.21
N TYR A 366 -2.18 -16.33 5.87
CA TYR A 366 -1.00 -17.18 6.04
C TYR A 366 -0.56 -17.89 4.76
N VAL A 367 -1.47 -18.21 3.83
CA VAL A 367 -1.06 -18.68 2.49
C VAL A 367 -0.26 -17.60 1.75
N VAL A 368 -0.65 -16.32 1.83
CA VAL A 368 0.16 -15.23 1.26
C VAL A 368 1.56 -15.18 1.89
N LEU A 369 1.66 -15.30 3.21
CA LEU A 369 2.97 -15.33 3.89
C LEU A 369 3.81 -16.57 3.55
N LEU A 370 3.18 -17.73 3.34
CA LEU A 370 3.83 -18.95 2.86
C LEU A 370 4.39 -18.76 1.44
N ARG A 371 3.61 -18.20 0.52
CA ARG A 371 4.05 -17.85 -0.85
C ARG A 371 5.22 -16.88 -0.85
N LEU A 372 5.29 -15.97 0.12
CA LEU A 372 6.39 -15.02 0.31
C LEU A 372 7.67 -15.65 0.88
N GLY A 373 7.63 -16.91 1.30
CA GLY A 373 8.74 -17.55 1.99
C GLY A 373 8.95 -17.03 3.41
N PHE A 374 7.92 -16.45 4.06
CA PHE A 374 8.03 -15.99 5.46
C PHE A 374 8.31 -17.16 6.41
N PHE A 375 7.78 -18.35 6.09
CA PHE A 375 7.98 -19.54 6.89
C PHE A 375 9.28 -20.27 6.59
N ASP A 376 9.66 -20.40 5.32
CA ASP A 376 10.77 -21.27 4.90
C ASP A 376 12.03 -20.52 4.45
N GLY A 377 11.96 -19.19 4.36
CA GLY A 377 12.93 -18.37 3.66
C GLY A 377 12.77 -18.44 2.14
N ASN A 378 13.43 -17.52 1.43
CA ASN A 378 13.49 -17.55 -0.04
C ASN A 378 14.96 -17.38 -0.49
N PRO A 379 15.64 -18.48 -0.88
CA PRO A 379 17.05 -18.45 -1.25
C PRO A 379 17.40 -17.44 -2.35
N ILE A 380 16.47 -17.16 -3.27
CA ILE A 380 16.66 -16.22 -4.38
C ILE A 380 16.94 -14.81 -3.86
N TYR A 381 16.28 -14.43 -2.77
CA TYR A 381 16.34 -13.07 -2.22
C TYR A 381 17.23 -12.91 -1.00
N ASN A 382 17.76 -14.01 -0.45
CA ASN A 382 18.66 -13.98 0.71
C ASN A 382 19.96 -13.20 0.47
N SER A 383 20.35 -13.01 -0.80
CA SER A 383 21.57 -12.28 -1.18
C SER A 383 21.38 -10.76 -1.32
N LEU A 384 20.12 -10.29 -1.31
CA LEU A 384 19.81 -8.88 -1.44
C LEU A 384 20.20 -8.12 -0.17
N GLY A 385 20.75 -6.92 -0.35
CA GLY A 385 21.10 -6.04 0.76
C GLY A 385 21.42 -4.62 0.33
N LYS A 386 22.15 -3.90 1.19
CA LYS A 386 22.46 -2.47 1.00
C LYS A 386 23.05 -2.11 -0.37
N LYS A 387 23.90 -2.98 -0.94
CA LYS A 387 24.54 -2.76 -2.24
C LYS A 387 23.56 -2.72 -3.41
N ASP A 388 22.39 -3.35 -3.25
CA ASP A 388 21.36 -3.46 -4.27
C ASP A 388 20.38 -2.28 -4.22
N VAL A 389 20.36 -1.56 -3.08
CA VAL A 389 19.62 -0.31 -2.91
C VAL A 389 20.45 0.85 -3.46
N CYS A 390 19.82 1.80 -4.18
CA CYS A 390 20.51 2.93 -4.79
C CYS A 390 21.65 2.53 -5.76
N SER A 391 21.54 1.36 -6.40
CA SER A 391 22.49 0.93 -7.42
C SER A 391 22.49 1.91 -8.60
N GLN A 392 23.60 1.99 -9.34
CA GLN A 392 23.68 2.86 -10.52
C GLN A 392 22.61 2.51 -11.56
N GLU A 393 22.25 1.22 -11.66
CA GLU A 393 21.18 0.75 -12.53
C GLU A 393 19.81 1.28 -12.09
N HIS A 394 19.49 1.23 -10.80
CA HIS A 394 18.23 1.77 -10.27
C HIS A 394 18.13 3.29 -10.42
N ILE A 395 19.23 4.01 -10.23
CA ILE A 395 19.30 5.47 -10.46
C ILE A 395 19.08 5.80 -11.94
N GLU A 396 19.70 5.05 -12.84
CA GLU A 396 19.53 5.25 -14.28
C GLU A 396 18.11 4.92 -14.73
N LEU A 397 17.51 3.88 -14.16
CA LEU A 397 16.12 3.51 -14.43
C LEU A 397 15.14 4.61 -14.01
N ALA A 398 15.32 5.20 -12.82
CA ALA A 398 14.51 6.34 -12.37
C ALA A 398 14.70 7.56 -13.28
N ARG A 399 15.91 7.78 -13.77
CA ARG A 399 16.21 8.84 -14.75
C ARG A 399 15.51 8.58 -16.09
N GLU A 400 15.50 7.35 -16.57
CA GLU A 400 14.87 6.99 -17.84
C GLU A 400 13.34 7.11 -17.75
N ALA A 401 12.75 6.60 -16.66
CA ALA A 401 11.34 6.81 -16.35
C ALA A 401 10.98 8.31 -16.34
N ALA A 402 11.87 9.16 -15.82
CA ALA A 402 11.68 10.61 -15.86
C ALA A 402 11.68 11.17 -17.29
N LYS A 403 12.64 10.77 -18.13
CA LYS A 403 12.75 11.25 -19.50
C LYS A 403 11.57 10.83 -20.35
N GLU A 404 11.14 9.57 -20.26
CA GLU A 404 9.99 9.03 -20.99
C GLU A 404 8.66 9.61 -20.48
N GLY A 405 8.64 10.08 -19.23
CA GLY A 405 7.48 10.68 -18.57
C GLY A 405 7.24 12.16 -18.88
N ILE A 406 8.24 12.90 -19.39
CA ILE A 406 8.11 14.34 -19.64
C ILE A 406 7.32 14.60 -20.94
N VAL A 407 6.27 15.41 -20.83
CA VAL A 407 5.38 15.75 -21.95
C VAL A 407 5.70 17.14 -22.50
N LEU A 408 6.07 17.22 -23.78
CA LEU A 408 6.21 18.50 -24.50
C LEU A 408 4.83 19.00 -24.99
N LEU A 409 4.21 19.89 -24.22
CA LEU A 409 2.88 20.42 -24.53
C LEU A 409 2.88 21.41 -25.69
N LYS A 410 3.93 22.23 -25.81
CA LYS A 410 4.01 23.31 -26.81
C LYS A 410 5.46 23.58 -27.19
N ASN A 411 5.74 23.62 -28.49
CA ASN A 411 7.03 24.05 -29.03
C ASN A 411 6.81 24.95 -30.24
N VAL A 412 6.94 26.26 -30.04
CA VAL A 412 6.74 27.26 -31.10
C VAL A 412 8.11 27.70 -31.63
N ASN A 413 8.21 27.88 -32.96
CA ASN A 413 9.42 28.30 -33.66
C ASN A 413 10.64 27.42 -33.39
N GLU A 414 10.41 26.12 -33.13
CA GLU A 414 11.48 25.15 -32.84
C GLU A 414 12.44 25.63 -31.74
N THR A 415 11.89 26.29 -30.71
CA THR A 415 12.69 26.86 -29.62
C THR A 415 13.44 25.75 -28.86
N LEU A 416 12.81 24.59 -28.70
CA LEU A 416 13.44 23.37 -28.21
C LEU A 416 13.75 22.41 -29.37
N PRO A 417 14.90 21.68 -29.32
CA PRO A 417 15.91 21.70 -28.25
C PRO A 417 16.79 22.96 -28.28
N PHE A 418 17.27 23.38 -27.11
CA PHE A 418 18.17 24.54 -27.02
C PHE A 418 19.48 24.31 -27.77
N ASN A 419 19.92 25.33 -28.52
CA ASN A 419 21.24 25.33 -29.12
C ASN A 419 22.27 25.89 -28.12
N SER A 420 23.05 25.00 -27.49
CA SER A 420 24.10 25.33 -26.52
C SER A 420 25.26 26.16 -27.09
N TYR A 421 25.42 26.20 -28.41
CA TYR A 421 26.38 27.09 -29.07
C TYR A 421 25.89 28.54 -29.11
N LYS A 422 24.57 28.77 -29.23
CA LYS A 422 23.98 30.10 -29.32
C LYS A 422 23.58 30.66 -27.95
N ILE A 423 23.10 29.82 -27.05
CA ILE A 423 22.61 30.22 -25.73
C ILE A 423 23.75 30.05 -24.71
N LYS A 424 24.35 31.17 -24.27
CA LYS A 424 25.45 31.19 -23.29
C LYS A 424 25.01 31.52 -21.87
N LYS A 425 23.80 32.04 -21.71
CA LYS A 425 23.22 32.40 -20.42
C LYS A 425 21.77 31.95 -20.41
N LEU A 426 21.39 31.20 -19.39
CA LEU A 426 20.03 30.72 -19.17
C LEU A 426 19.53 31.28 -17.84
N ALA A 427 18.40 31.96 -17.86
CA ALA A 427 17.71 32.36 -16.63
C ALA A 427 16.75 31.24 -16.24
N ILE A 428 16.90 30.71 -15.02
CA ILE A 428 16.06 29.65 -14.47
C ILE A 428 15.24 30.29 -13.36
N VAL A 429 13.93 30.42 -13.57
CA VAL A 429 13.02 31.19 -12.71
C VAL A 429 11.77 30.36 -12.42
N GLY A 430 11.30 30.43 -11.18
CA GLY A 430 10.06 29.78 -10.74
C GLY A 430 10.23 29.04 -9.41
N PRO A 431 9.12 28.75 -8.70
CA PRO A 431 9.16 28.11 -7.38
C PRO A 431 9.77 26.71 -7.41
N HIS A 432 9.69 26.01 -8.55
CA HIS A 432 10.26 24.67 -8.73
C HIS A 432 11.67 24.64 -9.35
N ALA A 433 12.31 25.80 -9.57
CA ALA A 433 13.66 25.85 -10.15
C ALA A 433 14.69 25.09 -9.30
N ASN A 434 14.60 25.21 -7.97
CA ASN A 434 15.47 24.52 -7.00
C ASN A 434 14.68 23.48 -6.18
N ALA A 435 13.76 22.76 -6.83
CA ALA A 435 12.90 21.79 -6.15
C ALA A 435 13.71 20.58 -5.64
N THR A 436 13.34 20.10 -4.45
CA THR A 436 13.83 18.84 -3.86
C THR A 436 12.65 17.93 -3.55
N THR A 437 12.06 18.04 -2.35
CA THR A 437 10.93 17.21 -1.88
C THR A 437 9.70 17.33 -2.76
N ALA A 438 9.44 18.50 -3.36
CA ALA A 438 8.34 18.68 -4.28
C ALA A 438 8.39 17.73 -5.50
N MET A 439 9.57 17.24 -5.89
CA MET A 439 9.73 16.35 -7.05
C MET A 439 9.33 14.89 -6.78
N ILE A 440 9.25 14.49 -5.51
CA ILE A 440 8.92 13.11 -5.11
C ILE A 440 7.46 12.94 -4.66
N GLY A 441 6.69 14.03 -4.57
CA GLY A 441 5.28 13.98 -4.18
C GLY A 441 5.04 13.40 -2.79
N ASN A 442 4.00 12.57 -2.65
CA ASN A 442 3.62 11.90 -1.40
C ASN A 442 3.98 10.40 -1.44
N TYR A 443 3.77 9.66 -0.35
CA TYR A 443 4.07 8.21 -0.25
C TYR A 443 5.47 7.84 -0.75
N ALA A 444 6.46 8.64 -0.39
CA ALA A 444 7.84 8.54 -0.87
C ALA A 444 8.80 8.24 0.29
N GLY A 445 9.85 7.46 0.05
CA GLY A 445 10.97 7.32 0.97
C GLY A 445 11.98 8.46 0.81
N ILE A 446 13.06 8.42 1.61
CA ILE A 446 14.20 9.33 1.45
C ILE A 446 14.96 8.93 0.19
N PRO A 447 15.03 9.73 -0.88
CA PRO A 447 15.70 9.29 -2.10
C PRO A 447 17.22 9.29 -1.95
N CYS A 448 17.89 8.42 -2.71
CA CYS A 448 19.35 8.32 -2.75
C CYS A 448 20.04 9.66 -3.11
N LYS A 449 19.41 10.47 -3.96
CA LYS A 449 19.92 11.75 -4.43
C LYS A 449 18.79 12.62 -4.97
N PHE A 450 18.87 13.93 -4.74
CA PHE A 450 18.09 14.93 -5.47
C PHE A 450 18.96 15.63 -6.52
N ILE A 451 18.43 15.82 -7.73
CA ILE A 451 19.00 16.71 -8.73
C ILE A 451 17.90 17.70 -9.12
N SER A 452 18.00 18.93 -8.62
CA SER A 452 17.05 19.99 -8.98
C SER A 452 17.23 20.42 -10.44
N PRO A 453 16.21 21.03 -11.09
CA PRO A 453 16.38 21.61 -12.41
C PRO A 453 17.54 22.60 -12.50
N LEU A 454 17.71 23.44 -11.47
CA LEU A 454 18.82 24.41 -11.36
C LEU A 454 20.18 23.71 -11.36
N ASP A 455 20.35 22.64 -10.57
CA ASP A 455 21.61 21.90 -10.50
C ASP A 455 21.89 21.13 -11.80
N ALA A 456 20.85 20.60 -12.46
CA ALA A 456 20.99 19.95 -13.76
C ALA A 456 21.55 20.92 -14.81
N PHE A 457 20.97 22.12 -14.94
CA PHE A 457 21.43 23.11 -15.91
C PHE A 457 22.79 23.75 -15.56
N ARG A 458 23.10 23.95 -14.27
CA ARG A 458 24.45 24.39 -13.84
C ARG A 458 25.55 23.45 -14.31
N ASN A 459 25.28 22.15 -14.33
CA ASN A 459 26.23 21.15 -14.79
C ASN A 459 26.33 21.05 -16.33
N MET A 460 25.36 21.61 -17.06
CA MET A 460 25.31 21.61 -18.54
C MET A 460 25.92 22.86 -19.18
N VAL A 461 25.80 24.03 -18.55
CA VAL A 461 26.35 25.30 -19.05
C VAL A 461 27.75 25.49 -18.44
N LYS A 462 28.79 25.05 -19.16
CA LYS A 462 30.19 25.38 -18.86
C LYS A 462 30.63 26.67 -19.54
#